data_AF-A0A1N7DZ03-F1
#
_entry.id   AF-A0A1N7DZ03-F1
#
_cell.length_a   1.000
_cell.length_b   1.000
_cell.length_c   1.000
_cell.angle_alpha   90.00
_cell.angle_beta   90.00
_cell.angle_gamma   90.00
#
_symmetry.space_group_name_H-M   'P 1'
#
loop_
_entity.id
_entity.type
_entity.pdbx_description
1 polymer ?
#
loop_
_entity_poly.entity_id
_entity_poly.type
_entity_poly.pdbx_seq_one_letter_code
_entity_poly.pdbx_strand_id
1 'polypeptide(L)'
;MNSKNILGNEVAMAILNDTATRLRAIGVHCMVSPISLPQGMSVSLHAGATEEAATAADVAAERGGEYAHAVDTHTKFARMVELAIADAADEEANVARLIND
;
A
#
# COMPACT_ATOMS: atom_id res chain seq x y z
N MET A 1 17.49 -14.61 -18.34
CA MET A 1 17.32 -14.65 -16.87
C MET A 1 15.91 -14.15 -16.56
N ASN A 2 14.97 -15.07 -16.43
CA ASN A 2 13.53 -14.82 -16.20
C ASN A 2 13.21 -15.16 -14.74
N SER A 3 12.70 -14.17 -13.97
CA SER A 3 11.69 -14.30 -12.88
C SER A 3 11.67 -13.13 -11.88
N LYS A 4 11.96 -11.89 -12.30
CA LYS A 4 11.83 -10.69 -11.43
C LYS A 4 10.71 -9.74 -11.88
N ASN A 5 9.67 -10.29 -12.50
CA ASN A 5 8.56 -9.49 -13.00
C ASN A 5 7.28 -9.90 -12.26
N ILE A 6 6.71 -8.95 -11.51
CA ILE A 6 5.42 -9.12 -10.82
C ILE A 6 4.27 -9.40 -11.80
N LEU A 7 4.46 -9.07 -13.09
CA LEU A 7 3.52 -9.36 -14.17
C LEU A 7 3.24 -10.87 -14.36
N GLY A 8 4.01 -11.78 -13.74
CA GLY A 8 3.70 -13.21 -13.69
C GLY A 8 2.88 -13.66 -12.48
N ASN A 9 2.43 -12.74 -11.62
CA ASN A 9 1.79 -13.05 -10.33
C ASN A 9 0.31 -12.62 -10.29
N GLU A 10 -0.36 -12.69 -11.45
CA GLU A 10 -1.78 -12.33 -11.61
C GLU A 10 -2.69 -13.09 -10.63
N VAL A 11 -2.38 -14.35 -10.35
CA VAL A 11 -3.11 -15.18 -9.39
C VAL A 11 -2.98 -14.64 -7.96
N ALA A 12 -1.78 -14.22 -7.54
CA ALA A 12 -1.58 -13.64 -6.22
C ALA A 12 -2.27 -12.29 -6.09
N MET A 13 -2.19 -11.44 -7.12
CA MET A 13 -2.93 -10.17 -7.18
C MET A 13 -4.44 -10.40 -7.06
N ALA A 14 -4.99 -11.38 -7.78
CA ALA A 14 -6.41 -11.72 -7.73
C ALA A 14 -6.83 -12.19 -6.31
N ILE A 15 -6.03 -13.04 -5.66
CA ILE A 15 -6.29 -13.50 -4.30
C ILE A 15 -6.29 -12.33 -3.31
N LEU A 16 -5.28 -11.44 -3.40
CA LEU A 16 -5.18 -10.30 -2.50
C LEU A 16 -6.31 -9.29 -2.74
N ASN A 17 -6.73 -9.08 -3.98
CA ASN A 17 -7.87 -8.22 -4.31
C ASN A 17 -9.20 -8.80 -3.81
N ASP A 18 -9.45 -10.11 -3.96
CA ASP A 18 -10.63 -10.77 -3.40
C ASP A 18 -10.63 -10.67 -1.87
N THR A 19 -9.47 -10.92 -1.25
CA THR A 19 -9.30 -10.80 0.21
C THR A 19 -9.55 -9.37 0.69
N ALA A 20 -8.97 -8.37 0.03
CA ALA A 20 -9.19 -6.96 0.35
C ALA A 20 -10.66 -6.57 0.22
N THR A 21 -11.35 -7.08 -0.81
CA THR A 21 -12.79 -6.83 -1.01
C THR A 21 -13.61 -7.38 0.15
N ARG A 22 -13.33 -8.62 0.60
CA ARG A 22 -14.02 -9.24 1.74
C ARG A 22 -13.75 -8.52 3.05
N LEU A 23 -12.51 -8.06 3.27
CA LEU A 23 -12.14 -7.30 4.46
C LEU A 23 -12.80 -5.92 4.49
N ARG A 24 -12.85 -5.21 3.35
CA ARG A 24 -13.57 -3.94 3.23
C ARG A 24 -15.07 -4.11 3.50
N ALA A 25 -15.67 -5.22 3.07
CA ALA A 25 -17.09 -5.51 3.31
C ALA A 25 -17.44 -5.67 4.80
N ILE A 26 -16.46 -5.99 5.66
CA ILE A 26 -16.63 -6.05 7.13
C ILE A 26 -16.09 -4.81 7.85
N GLY A 27 -15.77 -3.74 7.12
CA GLY A 27 -15.31 -2.46 7.68
C GLY A 27 -13.81 -2.37 7.97
N VAL A 28 -12.99 -3.28 7.45
CA VAL A 28 -11.52 -3.20 7.58
C VAL A 28 -10.96 -2.41 6.41
N HIS A 29 -10.12 -1.42 6.71
CA HIS A 29 -9.42 -0.66 5.68
C HIS A 29 -8.27 -1.49 5.12
N CYS A 30 -8.14 -1.52 3.79
CA CYS A 30 -7.17 -2.36 3.11
C CYS A 30 -6.48 -1.61 1.97
N MET A 31 -5.17 -1.81 1.86
CA MET A 31 -4.35 -1.35 0.74
C MET A 31 -3.55 -2.53 0.16
N VAL A 32 -3.68 -2.74 -1.15
CA VAL A 32 -2.89 -3.74 -1.88
C VAL A 32 -1.81 -2.97 -2.62
N SER A 33 -0.54 -3.28 -2.38
CA SER A 33 0.58 -2.57 -3.00
C SER A 33 1.61 -3.55 -3.57
N PRO A 34 2.17 -3.27 -4.76
CA PRO A 34 3.38 -3.93 -5.20
C PRO A 34 4.56 -3.34 -4.43
N ILE A 35 5.38 -4.20 -3.81
CA ILE A 35 6.58 -3.79 -3.07
C ILE A 35 7.82 -4.38 -3.73
N SER A 36 8.83 -3.54 -3.94
CA SER A 36 10.15 -3.97 -4.38
C SER A 36 11.08 -4.16 -3.18
N LEU A 37 11.43 -5.41 -2.88
CA LEU A 37 12.37 -5.75 -1.81
C LEU A 37 13.73 -6.15 -2.40
N PRO A 38 14.83 -6.11 -1.61
CA PRO A 38 16.14 -6.59 -2.08
C PRO A 38 16.12 -8.02 -2.63
N GLN A 39 15.21 -8.86 -2.12
CA GLN A 39 15.01 -10.25 -2.54
C GLN A 39 14.20 -10.38 -3.84
N GLY A 40 13.46 -9.34 -4.26
CA GLY A 40 12.64 -9.34 -5.46
C GLY A 40 11.35 -8.53 -5.31
N MET A 41 10.56 -8.48 -6.38
CA MET A 41 9.24 -7.87 -6.38
C MET A 41 8.24 -8.78 -5.64
N SER A 42 7.37 -8.18 -4.84
CA SER A 42 6.31 -8.83 -4.09
C SER A 42 5.02 -8.01 -4.18
N VAL A 43 3.89 -8.60 -3.80
CA VAL A 43 2.64 -7.87 -3.57
C VAL A 43 2.24 -8.12 -2.12
N SER A 44 1.84 -7.07 -1.43
CA SER A 44 1.37 -7.09 -0.05
C SER A 44 -0.08 -6.61 0.04
N LEU A 45 -0.75 -7.08 1.09
CA LEU A 45 -2.03 -6.55 1.53
C LEU A 45 -1.83 -6.02 2.95
N HIS A 46 -1.99 -4.71 3.10
CA HIS A 46 -1.97 -4.00 4.36
C HIS A 46 -3.40 -3.81 4.84
N ALA A 47 -3.68 -4.19 6.09
CA ALA A 47 -5.01 -4.05 6.68
C ALA A 47 -4.91 -3.31 8.01
N GLY A 48 -5.87 -2.41 8.25
CA GLY A 48 -5.89 -1.55 9.43
C GLY A 48 -7.31 -1.22 9.87
N ALA A 49 -7.45 -0.80 11.13
CA ALA A 49 -8.73 -0.33 11.68
C ALA A 49 -9.16 1.02 11.09
N THR A 50 -8.21 1.78 10.52
CA THR A 50 -8.42 3.04 9.81
C THR A 50 -7.63 3.03 8.51
N GLU A 51 -7.99 3.91 7.59
CA GLU A 51 -7.23 4.15 6.36
C GLU A 51 -5.78 4.53 6.67
N GLU A 52 -5.58 5.47 7.61
CA GLU A 52 -4.26 5.88 8.08
C GLU A 52 -3.42 4.69 8.58
N ALA A 53 -4.03 3.75 9.31
CA ALA A 53 -3.31 2.57 9.81
C ALA A 53 -2.90 1.61 8.68
N ALA A 54 -3.74 1.43 7.66
CA ALA A 54 -3.39 0.62 6.49
C ALA A 54 -2.27 1.28 5.67
N THR A 55 -2.33 2.60 5.47
CA THR A 55 -1.30 3.36 4.76
C THR A 55 0.01 3.43 5.52
N ALA A 56 -0.03 3.58 6.85
CA ALA A 56 1.16 3.55 7.69
C ALA A 56 1.90 2.21 7.59
N ALA A 57 1.17 1.09 7.51
CA ALA A 57 1.77 -0.23 7.37
C ALA A 57 2.50 -0.42 6.03
N ASP A 58 1.97 0.15 4.95
CA ASP A 58 2.63 0.17 3.64
C ASP A 58 3.85 1.07 3.61
N VAL A 59 3.73 2.30 4.12
CA VAL A 59 4.85 3.22 4.24
C VAL A 59 5.97 2.57 5.04
N ALA A 60 5.66 1.92 6.17
CA ALA A 60 6.63 1.18 6.96
C ALA A 60 7.28 0.03 6.17
N ALA A 61 6.52 -0.69 5.34
CA ALA A 61 7.04 -1.83 4.59
C ALA A 61 7.98 -1.44 3.44
N GLU A 62 7.72 -0.31 2.76
CA GLU A 62 8.46 0.05 1.55
C GLU A 62 9.59 1.07 1.79
N ARG A 63 9.35 2.10 2.60
CA ARG A 63 10.21 3.30 2.66
C ARG A 63 10.46 3.85 4.06
N GLY A 64 9.67 3.42 5.03
CA GLY A 64 9.57 4.00 6.36
C GLY A 64 9.97 3.08 7.49
N GLY A 65 10.32 1.82 7.24
CA GLY A 65 10.53 0.81 8.28
C GLY A 65 11.62 1.17 9.28
N GLU A 66 12.70 1.82 8.82
CA GLU A 66 13.74 2.34 9.71
C GLU A 66 13.24 3.47 10.62
N TYR A 67 12.36 4.34 10.11
CA TYR A 67 11.80 5.47 10.86
C TYR A 67 10.61 5.09 11.74
N ALA A 68 9.91 4.00 11.41
CA ALA A 68 8.81 3.47 12.20
C ALA A 68 9.29 2.93 13.56
N HIS A 69 10.55 2.49 13.63
CA HIS A 69 11.12 1.84 14.82
C HIS A 69 12.33 2.57 15.43
N ALA A 70 12.87 3.60 14.76
CA ALA A 70 13.94 4.41 15.32
C ALA A 70 13.44 5.40 16.39
N VAL A 71 14.31 5.70 17.34
CA VAL A 71 14.05 6.69 18.40
C VAL A 71 14.06 8.09 17.78
N ASP A 72 13.14 8.96 18.23
CA ASP A 72 13.01 10.36 17.79
C ASP A 72 12.69 10.58 16.30
N THR A 73 12.29 9.54 15.56
CA THR A 73 11.90 9.66 14.13
C THR A 73 10.40 9.68 13.90
N HIS A 74 9.58 9.67 14.96
CA HIS A 74 8.11 9.62 14.87
C HIS A 74 7.51 10.71 13.99
N THR A 75 7.94 11.97 14.13
CA THR A 75 7.44 13.09 13.31
C THR A 75 7.79 12.90 11.83
N LYS A 76 8.96 12.34 11.53
CA LYS A 76 9.37 12.05 10.15
C LYS A 76 8.50 10.95 9.55
N PHE A 77 8.26 9.88 10.31
CA PHE A 77 7.38 8.80 9.88
C PHE A 77 5.94 9.28 9.66
N ALA A 78 5.37 10.03 10.61
CA ALA A 78 4.02 10.61 10.48
C ALA A 78 3.88 11.44 9.20
N ARG A 79 4.85 12.31 8.90
CA ARG A 79 4.86 13.10 7.67
C ARG A 79 4.91 12.23 6.40
N MET A 80 5.63 11.11 6.43
CA MET A 80 5.66 10.18 5.28
C MET A 80 4.30 9.51 5.06
N VAL A 81 3.57 9.20 6.14
CA VAL A 81 2.20 8.67 6.06
C VAL A 81 1.25 9.72 5.50
N GLU A 82 1.29 10.96 6.01
CA GLU A 82 0.47 12.06 5.51
C GLU A 82 0.66 12.30 4.00
N LEU A 83 1.91 12.32 3.53
CA LEU A 83 2.21 12.47 2.10
C LEU A 83 1.66 11.30 1.28
N ALA A 84 1.80 10.06 1.76
CA ALA A 84 1.28 8.89 1.06
C ALA A 84 -0.25 8.89 0.96
N ILE A 85 -0.95 9.39 1.99
CA ILE A 85 -2.41 9.56 1.95
C ILE A 85 -2.80 10.62 0.91
N ALA A 86 -2.09 11.75 0.88
CA ALA A 86 -2.36 12.81 -0.08
C ALA A 86 -2.14 12.35 -1.54
N ASP A 87 -1.02 11.65 -1.80
CA ASP A 87 -0.70 11.09 -3.12
C ASP A 87 -1.78 10.10 -3.60
N ALA A 88 -2.27 9.24 -2.71
CA ALA A 88 -3.33 8.27 -3.03
C ALA A 88 -4.67 8.96 -3.39
N ALA A 89 -5.03 10.03 -2.66
CA ALA A 89 -6.24 10.80 -2.93
C ALA A 89 -6.16 11.55 -4.28
N ASP A 90 -4.99 12.09 -4.62
CA ASP A 90 -4.77 12.78 -5.91
C ASP A 90 -4.85 11.80 -7.09
N GLU A 91 -4.33 10.58 -6.95
CA GLU A 91 -4.41 9.55 -7.98
C GLU A 91 -5.85 9.07 -8.21
N GLU A 92 -6.62 8.86 -7.14
CA GLU A 92 -8.06 8.52 -7.24
C GLU A 92 -8.86 9.65 -7.92
N ALA A 93 -8.59 10.91 -7.57
CA ALA A 93 -9.23 12.06 -8.19
C ALA A 93 -8.87 12.19 -9.68
N ASN A 94 -7.64 11.86 -10.07
CA ASN A 94 -7.20 11.89 -11.45
C ASN A 94 -7.86 10.80 -12.30
N VAL A 95 -7.97 9.58 -11.76
CA VAL A 95 -8.70 8.46 -12.40
C VAL A 95 -10.17 8.83 -12.58
N ALA A 96 -10.81 9.42 -11.56
CA ALA A 96 -12.20 9.84 -11.65
C ALA A 96 -12.45 10.92 -12.73
N ARG A 97 -11.49 11.82 -12.98
CA ARG A 97 -11.58 12.79 -14.09
C ARG A 97 -11.48 12.10 -15.45
N LEU A 98 -10.52 11.19 -15.64
CA LEU A 98 -10.33 10.47 -16.91
C LEU A 98 -11.54 9.60 -17.33
N ILE A 99 -12.37 9.16 -16.39
CA ILE A 99 -13.55 8.34 -16.68
C ILE A 99 -14.77 9.21 -17.06
N ASN A 100 -14.77 10.49 -16.67
CA ASN A 100 -15.91 11.40 -16.87
C ASN A 100 -15.74 12.38 -18.05
N ASP A 101 -14.61 12.32 -18.76
CA ASP A 101 -14.33 13.03 -20.03
C ASP A 101 -14.46 12.08 -21.23
#